data_AF-A0A7J8BQA3-F1
#
_entry.id   AF-A0A7J8BQA3-F1
#
_cell.length_a   1.000
_cell.length_b   1.000
_cell.length_c   1.000
_cell.angle_alpha   90.00
_cell.angle_beta   90.00
_cell.angle_gamma   90.00
#
_symmetry.space_group_name_H-M   'P 1'
#
loop_
_entity.id
_entity.type
_entity.pdbx_description
1 polymer ?
#
loop_
_entity_poly.entity_id
_entity_poly.type
_entity_poly.pdbx_seq_one_letter_code
_entity_poly.pdbx_strand_id
1 'polypeptide(L)'
;MEDQREALRKIITTLAVKNEEIQNFIYSLKQMLLNVEANSAKVQEDLEAEFQSLFSLLEELKEGMLMKIKQDRASRTYELQNQLAACTRALESSEELLETANQTLQATDRGDFPQAAKQIKDGVTMAPAFRLSLKAKVSDNMSHLMVDFAQERRMLQALKFLPVPSAPVIDLAESLVADNCVTLVWRMPDEDSKIDHYVLEYRRTNFEGPPRLKEDHPWMVVEGIRQTEYTLTGLKFDMKYMNFRVKACNKAVAGEFSEPVTLETPAFMFRLDASTSHQNLRVDDLSVEWDAMGGKVQDIKAREKDGKGRTASPVNSPARGTSSPKRMPSGRGGRDRFTAESYTVLGDTPIDGGEHYWEVRYEPDSKAFGVGVAYRSLGRFEQLGKTAASWCLHVNNWLQASCPSTTPVPNSCCTPSRPSSRSRCCRPSRCGVAASR
;
A
#
# COMPACT_ATOMS: atom_id res chain seq x y z
N MET A 1 -28.13 -39.45 50.44
CA MET A 1 -29.12 -38.35 50.26
C MET A 1 -28.44 -37.05 49.85
N GLU A 2 -27.40 -36.59 50.56
CA GLU A 2 -26.71 -35.32 50.20
C GLU A 2 -25.92 -35.40 48.88
N ASP A 3 -25.19 -36.50 48.64
CA ASP A 3 -24.45 -36.72 47.38
C ASP A 3 -25.37 -36.73 46.15
N GLN A 4 -26.57 -37.30 46.28
CA GLN A 4 -27.59 -37.29 45.23
C GLN A 4 -28.14 -35.88 44.98
N ARG A 5 -28.30 -35.06 46.05
CA ARG A 5 -28.69 -33.65 45.93
C ARG A 5 -27.59 -32.83 45.26
N GLU A 6 -26.33 -33.08 45.55
CA GLU A 6 -25.19 -32.40 44.93
C GLU A 6 -25.03 -32.76 43.44
N ALA A 7 -25.17 -34.04 43.09
CA ALA A 7 -25.17 -34.49 41.70
C ALA A 7 -26.31 -33.83 40.90
N LEU A 8 -27.51 -33.76 41.47
CA LEU A 8 -28.65 -33.08 40.86
C LEU A 8 -28.39 -31.58 40.68
N ARG A 9 -27.78 -30.89 41.68
CA ARG A 9 -27.37 -29.48 41.55
C ARG A 9 -26.40 -29.28 40.39
N LYS A 10 -25.38 -30.13 40.22
CA LYS A 10 -24.41 -30.06 39.11
C LYS A 10 -25.08 -30.24 37.74
N ILE A 11 -26.04 -31.17 37.63
CA ILE A 11 -26.83 -31.38 36.41
C ILE A 11 -27.65 -30.12 36.10
N ILE A 12 -28.35 -29.56 37.09
CA ILE A 12 -29.15 -28.34 36.94
C ILE A 12 -28.27 -27.17 36.46
N THR A 13 -27.10 -26.96 37.07
CA THR A 13 -26.17 -25.90 36.65
C THR A 13 -25.68 -26.10 35.22
N THR A 14 -25.30 -27.32 34.84
CA THR A 14 -24.84 -27.62 33.47
C THR A 14 -25.96 -27.38 32.45
N LEU A 15 -27.18 -27.79 32.77
CA LEU A 15 -28.35 -27.56 31.93
C LEU A 15 -28.67 -26.07 31.80
N ALA A 16 -28.53 -25.29 32.89
CA ALA A 16 -28.73 -23.85 32.85
C ALA A 16 -27.72 -23.15 31.92
N VAL A 17 -26.43 -23.50 32.01
CA VAL A 17 -25.38 -22.98 31.10
C VAL A 17 -25.68 -23.37 29.65
N LYS A 18 -26.07 -24.62 29.39
CA LYS A 18 -26.46 -25.05 28.04
C LYS A 18 -27.70 -24.34 27.52
N ASN A 19 -28.69 -24.08 28.36
CA ASN A 19 -29.85 -23.29 27.98
C ASN A 19 -29.45 -21.85 27.61
N GLU A 20 -28.54 -21.22 28.37
CA GLU A 20 -28.02 -19.89 28.05
C GLU A 20 -27.25 -19.86 26.72
N GLU A 21 -26.35 -20.82 26.48
CA GLU A 21 -25.64 -21.00 25.21
C GLU A 21 -26.62 -21.14 24.03
N ILE A 22 -27.67 -21.96 24.20
CA ILE A 22 -28.71 -22.16 23.18
C ILE A 22 -29.50 -20.88 22.94
N GLN A 23 -29.88 -20.14 23.98
CA GLN A 23 -30.59 -18.86 23.82
C GLN A 23 -29.72 -17.84 23.07
N ASN A 24 -28.44 -17.74 23.40
CA ASN A 24 -27.48 -16.88 22.71
C ASN A 24 -27.31 -17.29 21.24
N PHE A 25 -27.24 -18.60 20.97
CA PHE A 25 -27.15 -19.10 19.60
C PHE A 25 -28.43 -18.83 18.80
N ILE A 26 -29.62 -19.01 19.40
CA ILE A 26 -30.90 -18.66 18.79
C ILE A 26 -30.94 -17.17 18.45
N TYR A 27 -30.46 -16.31 19.35
CA TYR A 27 -30.38 -14.87 19.08
C TYR A 27 -29.44 -14.58 17.91
N SER A 28 -28.25 -15.20 17.87
CA SER A 28 -27.31 -15.09 16.75
C SER A 28 -27.91 -15.53 15.43
N LEU A 29 -28.64 -16.66 15.40
CA LEU A 29 -29.34 -17.13 14.21
C LEU A 29 -30.43 -16.17 13.73
N LYS A 30 -31.22 -15.59 14.65
CA LYS A 30 -32.23 -14.58 14.31
C LYS A 30 -31.59 -13.34 13.68
N GLN A 31 -30.45 -12.88 14.20
CA GLN A 31 -29.71 -11.76 13.62
C GLN A 31 -29.15 -12.12 12.24
N MET A 32 -28.59 -13.33 12.07
CA MET A 32 -28.10 -13.80 10.78
C MET A 32 -29.21 -13.85 9.73
N LEU A 33 -30.43 -14.26 10.11
CA LEU A 33 -31.58 -14.28 9.22
C LEU A 33 -31.95 -12.86 8.73
N LEU A 34 -32.04 -11.89 9.66
CA LEU A 34 -32.28 -10.49 9.30
C LEU A 34 -31.17 -9.93 8.38
N ASN A 35 -29.92 -10.29 8.65
CA ASN A 35 -28.79 -9.88 7.81
C ASN A 35 -28.87 -10.48 6.41
N VAL A 36 -29.26 -11.75 6.27
CA VAL A 36 -29.46 -12.39 4.96
C VAL A 36 -30.57 -11.68 4.18
N GLU A 37 -31.70 -11.37 4.82
CA GLU A 37 -32.79 -10.61 4.20
C GLU A 37 -32.30 -9.24 3.70
N ALA A 38 -31.65 -8.46 4.58
CA ALA A 38 -31.12 -7.14 4.22
C ALA A 38 -30.07 -7.19 3.11
N ASN A 39 -29.13 -8.14 3.18
CA ASN A 39 -28.10 -8.32 2.16
C ASN A 39 -28.70 -8.76 0.82
N SER A 40 -29.71 -9.63 0.83
CA SER A 40 -30.39 -10.07 -0.39
C SER A 40 -31.14 -8.93 -1.09
N ALA A 41 -31.83 -8.08 -0.32
CA ALA A 41 -32.51 -6.90 -0.84
C ALA A 41 -31.50 -5.92 -1.45
N LYS A 42 -30.35 -5.72 -0.79
CA LYS A 42 -29.28 -4.87 -1.31
C LYS A 42 -28.69 -5.41 -2.62
N VAL A 43 -28.36 -6.70 -2.70
CA VAL A 43 -27.83 -7.31 -3.93
C VAL A 43 -28.84 -7.23 -5.07
N GLN A 44 -30.15 -7.33 -4.77
CA GLN A 44 -31.20 -7.14 -5.75
C GLN A 44 -31.25 -5.68 -6.27
N GLU A 45 -31.16 -4.69 -5.37
CA GLU A 45 -31.13 -3.27 -5.73
C GLU A 45 -29.90 -2.93 -6.58
N ASP A 46 -28.71 -3.41 -6.18
CA ASP A 46 -27.46 -3.21 -6.91
C ASP A 46 -27.55 -3.82 -8.32
N LEU A 47 -28.14 -5.02 -8.46
CA LEU A 47 -28.35 -5.67 -9.76
C LEU A 47 -29.28 -4.86 -10.68
N GLU A 48 -30.40 -4.38 -10.13
CA GLU A 48 -31.35 -3.56 -10.87
C GLU A 48 -30.71 -2.24 -11.33
N ALA A 49 -29.89 -1.61 -10.48
CA ALA A 49 -29.18 -0.38 -10.81
C ALA A 49 -28.20 -0.57 -11.99
N GLU A 50 -27.45 -1.68 -12.03
CA GLU A 50 -26.56 -2.02 -13.15
C GLU A 50 -27.32 -2.24 -14.46
N PHE A 51 -28.46 -2.95 -14.42
CA PHE A 51 -29.31 -3.11 -15.61
C PHE A 51 -29.93 -1.79 -16.06
N GLN A 52 -30.38 -0.95 -15.13
CA GLN A 52 -30.93 0.37 -15.43
C GLN A 52 -29.88 1.26 -16.11
N SER A 53 -28.63 1.22 -15.67
CA SER A 53 -27.52 1.92 -16.33
C SER A 53 -27.34 1.46 -17.78
N LEU A 54 -27.36 0.13 -18.00
CA LEU A 54 -27.26 -0.45 -19.34
C LEU A 54 -28.45 -0.07 -20.24
N PHE A 55 -29.67 -0.06 -19.71
CA PHE A 55 -30.86 0.36 -20.46
C PHE A 55 -30.78 1.84 -20.87
N SER A 56 -30.34 2.71 -19.96
CA SER A 56 -30.15 4.13 -20.28
C SER A 56 -29.17 4.33 -21.43
N LEU A 57 -28.03 3.62 -21.41
CA LEU A 57 -27.05 3.69 -22.50
C LEU A 57 -27.59 3.16 -23.83
N LEU A 58 -28.38 2.07 -23.81
CA LEU A 58 -29.01 1.53 -25.01
C LEU A 58 -30.07 2.46 -25.59
N GLU A 59 -30.87 3.12 -24.74
CA GLU A 59 -31.84 4.13 -25.19
C GLU A 59 -31.14 5.36 -25.79
N GLU A 60 -30.08 5.88 -25.16
CA GLU A 60 -29.28 6.98 -25.73
C GLU A 60 -28.70 6.60 -27.11
N LEU A 61 -28.16 5.39 -27.25
CA LEU A 61 -27.63 4.90 -28.53
C LEU A 61 -28.72 4.82 -29.61
N LYS A 62 -29.87 4.26 -29.24
CA LYS A 62 -31.05 4.14 -30.12
C LYS A 62 -31.55 5.53 -30.56
N GLU A 63 -31.66 6.48 -29.64
CA GLU A 63 -32.05 7.86 -29.96
C GLU A 63 -31.05 8.51 -30.91
N GLY A 64 -29.75 8.36 -30.67
CA GLY A 64 -28.70 8.87 -31.57
C GLY A 64 -28.80 8.29 -32.99
N MET A 65 -29.00 6.98 -33.12
CA MET A 65 -29.19 6.31 -34.42
C MET A 65 -30.45 6.79 -35.13
N LEU A 66 -31.58 6.91 -34.40
CA LEU A 66 -32.84 7.42 -34.95
C LEU A 66 -32.71 8.86 -35.43
N MET A 67 -31.98 9.72 -34.72
CA MET A 67 -31.71 11.08 -35.15
C MET A 67 -30.91 11.12 -36.46
N LYS A 68 -29.90 10.25 -36.61
CA LYS A 68 -29.12 10.14 -37.86
C LYS A 68 -29.99 9.70 -39.04
N ILE A 69 -30.90 8.74 -38.85
CA ILE A 69 -31.86 8.32 -39.88
C ILE A 69 -32.81 9.46 -40.25
N LYS A 70 -33.36 10.17 -39.26
CA LYS A 70 -34.25 11.32 -39.47
C LYS A 70 -33.53 12.43 -40.24
N GLN A 71 -32.27 12.71 -39.93
CA GLN A 71 -31.46 13.72 -40.59
C GLN A 71 -31.17 13.35 -42.06
N ASP A 72 -30.74 12.12 -42.35
CA ASP A 72 -30.50 11.66 -43.72
C ASP A 72 -31.79 11.67 -44.55
N ARG A 73 -32.90 11.22 -43.96
CA ARG A 73 -34.23 11.31 -44.59
C ARG A 73 -34.58 12.77 -44.91
N ALA A 74 -34.44 13.68 -43.96
CA ALA A 74 -34.77 15.09 -44.14
C ALA A 74 -33.92 15.73 -45.24
N SER A 75 -32.60 15.49 -45.24
CA SER A 75 -31.67 16.01 -46.25
C SER A 75 -32.00 15.53 -47.66
N ARG A 76 -32.25 14.22 -47.83
CA ARG A 76 -32.63 13.66 -49.14
C ARG A 76 -33.99 14.14 -49.61
N THR A 77 -34.97 14.20 -48.70
CA THR A 77 -36.31 14.71 -49.01
C THR A 77 -36.23 16.16 -49.48
N TYR A 78 -35.43 16.98 -48.80
CA TYR A 78 -35.22 18.38 -49.16
C TYR A 78 -34.59 18.53 -50.57
N GLU A 79 -33.54 17.77 -50.88
CA GLU A 79 -32.89 17.85 -52.20
C GLU A 79 -33.83 17.37 -53.32
N LEU A 80 -34.60 16.30 -53.09
CA LEU A 80 -35.59 15.81 -54.04
C LEU A 80 -36.74 16.81 -54.24
N GLN A 81 -37.26 17.42 -53.17
CA GLN A 81 -38.30 18.45 -53.26
C GLN A 81 -37.83 19.69 -54.02
N ASN A 82 -36.59 20.12 -53.79
CA ASN A 82 -35.98 21.22 -54.53
C ASN A 82 -35.83 20.90 -56.02
N GLN A 83 -35.36 19.70 -56.35
CA GLN A 83 -35.24 19.25 -57.74
C GLN A 83 -36.62 19.14 -58.39
N LEU A 84 -37.61 18.58 -57.69
CA LEU A 84 -39.00 18.49 -58.16
C LEU A 84 -39.55 19.88 -58.49
N ALA A 85 -39.45 20.84 -57.57
CA ALA A 85 -39.93 22.20 -57.78
C ALA A 85 -39.23 22.91 -58.96
N ALA A 86 -37.94 22.66 -59.16
CA ALA A 86 -37.20 23.18 -60.30
C ALA A 86 -37.68 22.57 -61.63
N CYS A 87 -37.91 21.25 -61.66
CA CYS A 87 -38.47 20.56 -62.82
C CYS A 87 -39.89 21.04 -63.15
N THR A 88 -40.76 21.17 -62.14
CA THR A 88 -42.13 21.65 -62.32
C THR A 88 -42.17 23.05 -62.92
N ARG A 89 -41.42 24.01 -62.38
CA ARG A 89 -41.36 25.38 -62.92
C ARG A 89 -40.83 25.44 -64.36
N ALA A 90 -39.83 24.62 -64.67
CA ALA A 90 -39.28 24.58 -66.02
C ALA A 90 -40.22 23.91 -67.02
N LEU A 91 -41.00 22.92 -66.56
CA LEU A 91 -42.05 22.28 -67.36
C LEU A 91 -43.17 23.28 -67.66
N GLU A 92 -43.72 23.95 -66.64
CA GLU A 92 -44.75 25.00 -66.79
C GLU A 92 -44.30 26.07 -67.79
N SER A 93 -43.09 26.61 -67.63
CA SER A 93 -42.52 27.59 -68.57
C SER A 93 -42.36 27.06 -70.00
N SER A 94 -42.09 25.77 -70.17
CA SER A 94 -41.97 25.15 -71.50
C SER A 94 -43.33 24.88 -72.13
N GLU A 95 -44.33 24.50 -71.33
CA GLU A 95 -45.72 24.32 -71.76
C GLU A 95 -46.32 25.65 -72.24
N GLU A 96 -46.12 26.75 -71.52
CA GLU A 96 -46.54 28.10 -71.93
C GLU A 96 -45.91 28.54 -73.25
N LEU A 97 -44.60 28.31 -73.42
CA LEU A 97 -43.90 28.61 -74.68
C LEU A 97 -44.42 27.75 -75.84
N LEU A 98 -44.70 26.48 -75.59
CA LEU A 98 -45.27 25.56 -76.57
C LEU A 98 -46.67 26.00 -76.99
N GLU A 99 -47.51 26.40 -76.04
CA GLU A 99 -48.84 26.92 -76.31
C GLU A 99 -48.79 28.20 -77.14
N THR A 100 -47.93 29.17 -76.75
CA THR A 100 -47.73 30.42 -77.49
C THR A 100 -47.27 30.17 -78.93
N ALA A 101 -46.35 29.20 -79.11
CA ALA A 101 -45.89 28.80 -80.44
C ALA A 101 -47.01 28.19 -81.29
N ASN A 102 -47.83 27.32 -80.71
CA ASN A 102 -48.97 26.71 -81.38
C ASN A 102 -50.03 27.75 -81.79
N GLN A 103 -50.35 28.69 -80.91
CA GLN A 103 -51.29 29.78 -81.21
C GLN A 103 -50.77 30.68 -82.34
N THR A 104 -49.49 31.03 -82.32
CA THR A 104 -48.83 31.84 -83.36
C THR A 104 -48.85 31.13 -84.73
N LEU A 105 -48.72 29.81 -84.74
CA LEU A 105 -48.78 28.99 -85.96
C LEU A 105 -50.20 28.90 -86.56
N GLN A 106 -51.24 29.05 -85.73
CA GLN A 106 -52.64 29.04 -86.15
C GLN A 106 -53.19 30.42 -86.55
N ALA A 107 -52.50 31.51 -86.18
CA ALA A 107 -52.92 32.87 -86.52
C ALA A 107 -52.72 33.16 -88.03
N THR A 108 -53.78 33.65 -88.69
CA THR A 108 -53.85 33.82 -90.16
C THR A 108 -53.13 35.08 -90.69
N ASP A 109 -52.70 35.99 -89.81
CA ASP A 109 -52.19 37.31 -90.22
C ASP A 109 -50.68 37.28 -90.54
N ARG A 110 -50.33 37.52 -91.81
CA ARG A 110 -48.98 37.23 -92.36
C ARG A 110 -47.92 38.30 -92.06
N GLY A 111 -48.30 39.47 -91.52
CA GLY A 111 -47.41 40.62 -91.34
C GLY A 111 -46.42 40.49 -90.17
N ASP A 112 -46.88 40.03 -89.01
CA ASP A 112 -46.10 40.06 -87.75
C ASP A 112 -45.50 38.69 -87.36
N PHE A 113 -45.83 37.65 -88.12
CA PHE A 113 -45.37 36.28 -87.88
C PHE A 113 -43.84 36.13 -87.75
N PRO A 114 -42.99 36.75 -88.60
CA PRO A 114 -41.54 36.61 -88.48
C PRO A 114 -40.99 37.19 -87.17
N GLN A 115 -41.62 38.25 -86.64
CA GLN A 115 -41.22 38.88 -85.38
C GLN A 115 -41.64 38.03 -84.18
N ALA A 116 -42.88 37.49 -84.18
CA ALA A 116 -43.35 36.57 -83.15
C ALA A 116 -42.54 35.26 -83.13
N ALA A 117 -42.24 34.69 -84.30
CA ALA A 117 -41.41 33.50 -84.43
C ALA A 117 -39.98 33.72 -83.89
N LYS A 118 -39.40 34.92 -84.09
CA LYS A 118 -38.11 35.29 -83.51
C LYS A 118 -38.17 35.33 -81.97
N GLN A 119 -39.21 35.93 -81.39
CA GLN A 119 -39.38 35.99 -79.94
C GLN A 119 -39.53 34.60 -79.31
N ILE A 120 -40.30 33.71 -79.92
CA ILE A 120 -40.43 32.31 -79.47
C ILE A 120 -39.07 31.59 -79.56
N LYS A 121 -38.34 31.75 -80.67
CA LYS A 121 -37.00 31.17 -80.84
C LYS A 121 -36.04 31.62 -79.75
N ASP A 122 -36.02 32.92 -79.44
CA ASP A 122 -35.17 33.48 -78.39
C ASP A 122 -35.60 32.96 -77.00
N GLY A 123 -36.92 32.85 -76.77
CA GLY A 123 -37.50 32.27 -75.55
C GLY A 123 -37.13 30.79 -75.34
N VAL A 124 -37.22 29.96 -76.39
CA VAL A 124 -36.82 28.54 -76.36
C VAL A 124 -35.32 28.40 -76.08
N THR A 125 -34.48 29.23 -76.71
CA THR A 125 -33.02 29.18 -76.51
C THR A 125 -32.62 29.49 -75.07
N MET A 126 -33.40 30.33 -74.38
CA MET A 126 -33.18 30.72 -72.99
C MET A 126 -34.01 29.93 -71.98
N ALA A 127 -34.85 28.99 -72.44
CA ALA A 127 -35.77 28.28 -71.57
C ALA A 127 -35.01 27.37 -70.57
N PRO A 128 -35.39 27.41 -69.28
CA PRO A 128 -34.69 26.67 -68.23
C PRO A 128 -34.74 25.15 -68.43
N ALA A 129 -35.77 24.63 -69.10
CA ALA A 129 -35.92 23.19 -69.34
C ALA A 129 -34.76 22.56 -70.13
N PHE A 130 -34.16 23.28 -71.08
CA PHE A 130 -33.03 22.75 -71.86
C PHE A 130 -31.71 22.71 -71.09
N ARG A 131 -31.67 23.30 -69.89
CA ARG A 131 -30.50 23.30 -69.00
C ARG A 131 -30.67 22.40 -67.78
N LEU A 132 -31.83 21.75 -67.63
CA LEU A 132 -32.10 20.86 -66.51
C LEU A 132 -31.47 19.48 -66.70
N SER A 133 -30.98 18.90 -65.59
CA SER A 133 -30.59 17.49 -65.53
C SER A 133 -31.77 16.64 -65.07
N LEU A 134 -32.12 15.63 -65.86
CA LEU A 134 -33.20 14.66 -65.57
C LEU A 134 -32.73 13.45 -64.74
N LYS A 135 -31.54 13.52 -64.14
CA LYS A 135 -31.05 12.51 -63.18
C LYS A 135 -31.32 12.99 -61.77
N ALA A 136 -31.90 12.11 -60.94
CA ALA A 136 -32.08 12.38 -59.52
C ALA A 136 -30.73 12.73 -58.88
N LYS A 137 -30.68 13.83 -58.13
CA LYS A 137 -29.46 14.29 -57.47
C LYS A 137 -29.07 13.44 -56.26
N VAL A 138 -30.02 12.74 -55.68
CA VAL A 138 -29.82 11.84 -54.53
C VAL A 138 -30.56 10.52 -54.78
N SER A 139 -30.01 9.43 -54.24
CA SER A 139 -30.66 8.11 -54.24
C SER A 139 -31.61 7.98 -53.04
N ASP A 140 -32.60 7.11 -53.16
CA ASP A 140 -33.50 6.64 -52.11
C ASP A 140 -32.89 5.55 -51.20
N ASN A 141 -31.74 4.97 -51.58
CA ASN A 141 -31.12 3.87 -50.83
C ASN A 141 -30.55 4.32 -49.46
N MET A 142 -31.13 3.84 -48.37
CA MET A 142 -30.68 4.10 -46.99
C MET A 142 -30.01 2.89 -46.30
N SER A 143 -29.66 1.83 -47.04
CA SER A 143 -29.07 0.59 -46.47
C SER A 143 -27.76 0.77 -45.70
N HIS A 144 -26.98 1.82 -45.99
CA HIS A 144 -25.78 2.18 -45.24
C HIS A 144 -26.03 2.52 -43.75
N LEU A 145 -27.29 2.66 -43.32
CA LEU A 145 -27.71 2.86 -41.94
C LEU A 145 -28.20 1.57 -41.26
N MET A 146 -28.10 0.41 -41.92
CA MET A 146 -28.44 -0.87 -41.32
C MET A 146 -27.48 -1.22 -40.18
N VAL A 147 -28.01 -1.84 -39.13
CA VAL A 147 -27.28 -2.20 -37.91
C VAL A 147 -27.44 -3.70 -37.63
N ASP A 148 -26.36 -4.35 -37.21
CA ASP A 148 -26.37 -5.74 -36.72
C ASP A 148 -25.88 -5.76 -35.27
N PHE A 149 -26.75 -6.22 -34.36
CA PHE A 149 -26.45 -6.35 -32.93
C PHE A 149 -26.05 -7.79 -32.53
N ALA A 150 -25.52 -8.60 -33.45
CA ALA A 150 -25.17 -9.99 -33.16
C ALA A 150 -24.07 -10.13 -32.10
N GLN A 151 -23.06 -9.26 -32.12
CA GLN A 151 -21.96 -9.30 -31.14
C GLN A 151 -22.43 -8.86 -29.76
N GLU A 152 -23.17 -7.77 -29.68
CA GLU A 152 -23.71 -7.19 -28.46
C GLU A 152 -24.65 -8.18 -27.78
N ARG A 153 -25.52 -8.86 -28.54
CA ARG A 153 -26.37 -9.94 -28.02
C ARG A 153 -25.56 -11.07 -27.39
N ARG A 154 -24.46 -11.51 -28.01
CA ARG A 154 -23.59 -12.54 -27.43
C ARG A 154 -22.91 -12.05 -26.14
N MET A 155 -22.46 -10.80 -26.11
CA MET A 155 -21.87 -10.22 -24.91
C MET A 155 -22.86 -10.14 -23.75
N LEU A 156 -24.11 -9.72 -24.03
CA LEU A 156 -25.19 -9.67 -23.04
C LEU A 156 -25.56 -11.07 -22.53
N GLN A 157 -25.60 -12.08 -23.41
CA GLN A 157 -25.85 -13.48 -23.04
C GLN A 157 -24.71 -14.11 -22.21
N ALA A 158 -23.50 -13.58 -22.31
CA ALA A 158 -22.34 -14.04 -21.54
C ALA A 158 -22.26 -13.41 -20.13
N LEU A 159 -23.16 -12.50 -19.77
CA LEU A 159 -23.20 -11.91 -18.44
C LEU A 159 -23.53 -12.97 -17.38
N LYS A 160 -22.67 -13.04 -16.37
CA LYS A 160 -22.78 -13.95 -15.23
C LYS A 160 -22.38 -13.20 -13.95
N PHE A 161 -22.89 -13.66 -12.80
CA PHE A 161 -22.40 -13.16 -11.51
C PHE A 161 -20.89 -13.36 -11.39
N LEU A 162 -20.24 -12.44 -10.67
CA LEU A 162 -18.80 -12.52 -10.44
C LEU A 162 -18.49 -13.72 -9.54
N PRO A 163 -17.57 -14.62 -9.94
CA PRO A 163 -17.17 -15.73 -9.09
C PRO A 163 -16.37 -15.20 -7.90
N VAL A 164 -16.47 -15.87 -6.74
CA VAL A 164 -15.59 -15.57 -5.60
C VAL A 164 -14.14 -15.76 -6.06
N PRO A 165 -13.26 -14.75 -5.89
CA PRO A 165 -11.86 -14.88 -6.25
C PRO A 165 -11.18 -16.04 -5.51
N SER A 166 -10.38 -16.81 -6.23
CA SER A 166 -9.50 -17.81 -5.62
C SER A 166 -8.42 -17.15 -4.76
N ALA A 167 -7.93 -17.85 -3.75
CA ALA A 167 -6.88 -17.34 -2.88
C ALA A 167 -5.58 -17.11 -3.69
N PRO A 168 -4.97 -15.91 -3.64
CA PRO A 168 -3.67 -15.66 -4.25
C PRO A 168 -2.59 -16.59 -3.69
N VAL A 169 -1.56 -16.84 -4.49
CA VAL A 169 -0.37 -17.59 -4.06
C VAL A 169 0.82 -16.67 -4.04
N ILE A 170 1.38 -16.42 -2.85
CA ILE A 170 2.58 -15.60 -2.70
C ILE A 170 3.78 -16.37 -3.25
N ASP A 171 4.50 -15.74 -4.16
CA ASP A 171 5.73 -16.26 -4.74
C ASP A 171 6.93 -15.84 -3.90
N LEU A 172 7.40 -16.76 -3.07
CA LEU A 172 8.54 -16.52 -2.19
C LEU A 172 9.87 -16.37 -2.94
N ALA A 173 9.98 -16.90 -4.17
CA ALA A 173 11.22 -16.81 -4.94
C ALA A 173 11.42 -15.40 -5.52
N GLU A 174 10.33 -14.73 -5.85
CA GLU A 174 10.32 -13.36 -6.40
C GLU A 174 10.09 -12.28 -5.33
N SER A 175 9.72 -12.69 -4.10
CA SER A 175 9.59 -11.78 -2.97
C SER A 175 10.95 -11.47 -2.32
N LEU A 176 11.15 -10.22 -1.90
CA LEU A 176 12.44 -9.71 -1.43
C LEU A 176 12.29 -8.91 -0.14
N VAL A 177 13.24 -9.08 0.79
CA VAL A 177 13.42 -8.23 1.96
C VAL A 177 14.75 -7.49 1.83
N ALA A 178 14.70 -6.17 1.66
CA ALA A 178 15.89 -5.33 1.48
C ALA A 178 15.61 -3.88 1.91
N ASP A 179 16.62 -3.17 2.43
CA ASP A 179 16.58 -1.72 2.68
C ASP A 179 15.33 -1.20 3.42
N ASN A 180 14.95 -1.82 4.54
CA ASN A 180 13.72 -1.50 5.31
C ASN A 180 12.44 -1.60 4.47
N CYS A 181 12.50 -2.41 3.42
CA CYS A 181 11.40 -2.68 2.52
C CYS A 181 11.17 -4.19 2.41
N VAL A 182 9.91 -4.54 2.18
CA VAL A 182 9.52 -5.91 1.82
C VAL A 182 8.69 -5.82 0.54
N THR A 183 9.21 -6.41 -0.53
CA THR A 183 8.51 -6.57 -1.80
C THR A 183 7.90 -7.96 -1.82
N LEU A 184 6.58 -8.03 -1.93
CA LEU A 184 5.83 -9.26 -2.09
C LEU A 184 5.33 -9.36 -3.51
N VAL A 185 5.51 -10.54 -4.10
CA VAL A 185 4.96 -10.89 -5.40
C VAL A 185 4.02 -12.08 -5.20
N TRP A 186 2.86 -12.08 -5.87
CA TRP A 186 1.91 -13.18 -5.83
C TRP A 186 1.35 -13.44 -7.23
N ARG A 187 0.62 -14.56 -7.37
CA ARG A 187 -0.05 -14.94 -8.61
C ARG A 187 -1.43 -15.50 -8.33
N MET A 188 -2.33 -15.34 -9.29
CA MET A 188 -3.67 -15.93 -9.24
C MET A 188 -3.61 -17.36 -9.81
N PRO A 189 -4.21 -18.35 -9.14
CA PRO A 189 -4.32 -19.70 -9.69
C PRO A 189 -5.17 -19.75 -10.97
N ASP A 190 -6.21 -18.90 -11.04
CA ASP A 190 -7.19 -18.87 -12.12
C ASP A 190 -7.14 -17.55 -12.89
N GLU A 191 -6.90 -17.63 -14.20
CA GLU A 191 -6.82 -16.47 -15.13
C GLU A 191 -8.16 -15.72 -15.30
N ASP A 192 -9.29 -16.39 -15.06
CA ASP A 192 -10.64 -15.83 -15.27
C ASP A 192 -11.15 -14.95 -14.12
N SER A 193 -10.28 -14.65 -13.16
CA SER A 193 -10.62 -13.87 -11.97
C SER A 193 -10.72 -12.38 -12.32
N LYS A 194 -11.94 -11.85 -12.44
CA LYS A 194 -12.19 -10.40 -12.60
C LYS A 194 -11.84 -9.63 -11.32
N ILE A 195 -10.55 -9.57 -10.99
CA ILE A 195 -10.04 -8.90 -9.79
C ILE A 195 -10.12 -7.39 -9.97
N ASP A 196 -10.66 -6.73 -8.96
CA ASP A 196 -10.72 -5.28 -8.86
C ASP A 196 -9.50 -4.74 -8.10
N HIS A 197 -9.16 -5.37 -6.96
CA HIS A 197 -7.99 -5.05 -6.14
C HIS A 197 -7.59 -6.21 -5.23
N TYR A 198 -6.44 -6.06 -4.56
CA TYR A 198 -5.94 -6.96 -3.53
C TYR A 198 -5.88 -6.24 -2.17
N VAL A 199 -6.02 -7.03 -1.11
CA VAL A 199 -5.79 -6.61 0.27
C VAL A 199 -4.63 -7.43 0.82
N LEU A 200 -3.55 -6.74 1.17
CA LEU A 200 -2.39 -7.29 1.84
C LEU A 200 -2.50 -7.05 3.33
N GLU A 201 -2.36 -8.12 4.10
CA GLU A 201 -2.22 -8.02 5.55
C GLU A 201 -0.83 -8.48 5.97
N TYR A 202 -0.22 -7.76 6.90
CA TYR A 202 1.07 -8.11 7.47
C TYR A 202 1.15 -7.88 8.97
N ARG A 203 2.00 -8.64 9.65
CA ARG A 203 2.31 -8.44 11.07
C ARG A 203 3.72 -8.87 11.41
N ARG A 204 4.30 -8.25 12.43
CA ARG A 204 5.65 -8.55 12.94
C ARG A 204 5.58 -9.65 14.00
N THR A 205 6.55 -10.56 14.01
CA THR A 205 6.67 -11.62 15.03
C THR A 205 8.11 -12.07 15.25
N ASN A 206 8.40 -12.62 16.43
CA ASN A 206 9.69 -13.28 16.71
C ASN A 206 9.64 -14.79 16.48
N PHE A 207 8.51 -15.32 16.02
CA PHE A 207 8.33 -16.75 15.80
C PHE A 207 8.37 -17.09 14.31
N GLU A 208 9.17 -18.10 13.99
CA GLU A 208 9.21 -18.66 12.65
C GLU A 208 7.96 -19.52 12.38
N GLY A 209 7.50 -19.48 11.14
CA GLY A 209 6.37 -20.27 10.67
C GLY A 209 5.01 -19.60 10.87
N PRO A 210 3.92 -20.37 10.68
CA PRO A 210 2.59 -19.81 10.50
C PRO A 210 2.09 -19.01 11.72
N PRO A 211 1.21 -18.02 11.49
CA PRO A 211 0.52 -17.24 12.51
C PRO A 211 0.02 -18.08 13.70
N ARG A 212 0.54 -17.83 14.90
CA ARG A 212 0.04 -18.48 16.13
C ARG A 212 -1.30 -17.87 16.55
N LEU A 213 -2.19 -18.69 17.10
CA LEU A 213 -3.53 -18.28 17.58
C LEU A 213 -3.51 -17.31 18.77
N LYS A 214 -2.43 -17.29 19.56
CA LYS A 214 -2.24 -16.41 20.73
C LYS A 214 -1.15 -15.36 20.48
N GLU A 215 -1.26 -14.59 19.40
CA GLU A 215 -0.42 -13.42 19.17
C GLU A 215 -1.24 -12.14 19.32
N ASP A 216 -0.80 -11.25 20.20
CA ASP A 216 -1.47 -9.97 20.52
C ASP A 216 -1.25 -8.88 19.43
N HIS A 217 -0.36 -9.12 18.46
CA HIS A 217 -0.07 -8.12 17.43
C HIS A 217 -1.16 -8.12 16.34
N PRO A 218 -1.84 -6.98 16.11
CA PRO A 218 -2.86 -6.89 15.08
C PRO A 218 -2.24 -7.00 13.69
N TRP A 219 -3.05 -7.46 12.73
CA TRP A 219 -2.70 -7.38 11.31
C TRP A 219 -2.79 -5.92 10.86
N MET A 220 -1.72 -5.45 10.23
CA MET A 220 -1.70 -4.19 9.50
C MET A 220 -2.26 -4.45 8.10
N VAL A 221 -3.10 -3.56 7.60
CA VAL A 221 -3.84 -3.75 6.35
C VAL A 221 -3.41 -2.72 5.31
N VAL A 222 -3.18 -3.17 4.08
CA VAL A 222 -3.01 -2.35 2.88
C VAL A 222 -4.07 -2.77 1.86
N GLU A 223 -4.90 -1.84 1.44
CA GLU A 223 -5.99 -2.08 0.49
C GLU A 223 -5.77 -1.34 -0.83
N GLY A 224 -6.52 -1.74 -1.87
CA GLY A 224 -6.52 -1.04 -3.16
C GLY A 224 -5.34 -1.36 -4.07
N ILE A 225 -4.60 -2.43 -3.80
CA ILE A 225 -3.47 -2.85 -4.63
C ILE A 225 -4.02 -3.42 -5.95
N ARG A 226 -3.59 -2.91 -7.11
CA ARG A 226 -4.08 -3.37 -8.42
C ARG A 226 -3.15 -4.32 -9.14
N GLN A 227 -1.88 -4.34 -8.73
CA GLN A 227 -0.85 -5.19 -9.27
C GLN A 227 -0.75 -6.47 -8.45
N THR A 228 -0.07 -7.48 -8.99
CA THR A 228 0.24 -8.72 -8.28
C THR A 228 1.57 -8.64 -7.53
N GLU A 229 2.02 -7.42 -7.27
CA GLU A 229 3.20 -7.12 -6.47
C GLU A 229 2.94 -5.88 -5.63
N TYR A 230 3.58 -5.81 -4.46
CA TYR A 230 3.54 -4.63 -3.61
C TYR A 230 4.79 -4.51 -2.74
N THR A 231 5.33 -3.30 -2.65
CA THR A 231 6.49 -3.01 -1.80
C THR A 231 6.07 -2.19 -0.59
N LEU A 232 6.17 -2.80 0.59
CA LEU A 232 6.10 -2.09 1.87
C LEU A 232 7.42 -1.37 2.10
N THR A 233 7.38 -0.06 2.33
CA THR A 233 8.58 0.76 2.56
C THR A 233 8.61 1.37 3.96
N GLY A 234 9.80 1.67 4.48
CA GLY A 234 9.95 2.35 5.78
C GLY A 234 9.58 1.45 6.97
N LEU A 235 9.74 0.14 6.80
CA LEU A 235 9.49 -0.84 7.84
C LEU A 235 10.57 -0.74 8.92
N LYS A 236 10.14 -0.92 10.16
CA LYS A 236 11.05 -1.10 11.29
C LYS A 236 11.25 -2.57 11.52
N PHE A 237 12.45 -3.07 11.25
CA PHE A 237 12.83 -4.45 11.53
C PHE A 237 13.25 -4.57 13.01
N ASP A 238 12.26 -4.56 13.90
CA ASP A 238 12.41 -4.74 15.35
C ASP A 238 12.02 -6.16 15.83
N MET A 239 11.62 -7.03 14.90
CA MET A 239 11.35 -8.44 15.12
C MET A 239 11.95 -9.28 14.00
N LYS A 240 12.36 -10.50 14.34
CA LYS A 240 13.11 -11.39 13.42
C LYS A 240 12.29 -11.81 12.19
N TYR A 241 10.97 -11.86 12.28
CA TYR A 241 10.12 -12.33 11.20
C TYR A 241 8.92 -11.40 10.97
N MET A 242 8.36 -11.49 9.77
CA MET A 242 7.08 -10.89 9.41
C MET A 242 6.20 -11.94 8.74
N ASN A 243 4.92 -11.96 9.11
CA ASN A 243 3.91 -12.77 8.44
C ASN A 243 3.15 -11.92 7.43
N PHE A 244 2.83 -12.50 6.28
CA PHE A 244 2.10 -11.86 5.19
C PHE A 244 1.00 -12.77 4.69
N ARG A 245 -0.15 -12.19 4.35
CA ARG A 245 -1.22 -12.87 3.62
C ARG A 245 -1.92 -11.89 2.70
N VAL A 246 -2.33 -12.36 1.53
CA VAL A 246 -2.99 -11.53 0.53
C VAL A 246 -4.31 -12.17 0.14
N LYS A 247 -5.37 -11.39 0.00
CA LYS A 247 -6.63 -11.83 -0.62
C LYS A 247 -6.93 -11.00 -1.85
N ALA A 248 -7.62 -11.61 -2.81
CA ALA A 248 -8.12 -10.93 -4.00
C ALA A 248 -9.57 -10.52 -3.80
N CYS A 249 -9.92 -9.31 -4.25
CA CYS A 249 -11.26 -8.75 -4.19
C CYS A 249 -11.74 -8.48 -5.61
N ASN A 250 -12.95 -8.93 -5.94
CA ASN A 250 -13.67 -8.43 -7.10
C ASN A 250 -14.67 -7.35 -6.65
N LYS A 251 -15.43 -6.79 -7.60
CA LYS A 251 -16.43 -5.74 -7.29
C LYS A 251 -17.55 -6.19 -6.34
N ALA A 252 -17.82 -7.49 -6.23
CA ALA A 252 -18.93 -8.05 -5.45
C ALA A 252 -18.48 -8.61 -4.09
N VAL A 253 -17.32 -9.27 -4.03
CA VAL A 253 -16.90 -10.08 -2.90
C VAL A 253 -15.37 -10.20 -2.81
N ALA A 254 -14.88 -10.28 -1.57
CA ALA A 254 -13.50 -10.65 -1.27
C ALA A 254 -13.37 -12.17 -1.17
N GLY A 255 -12.34 -12.73 -1.81
CA GLY A 255 -11.97 -14.13 -1.66
C GLY A 255 -11.30 -14.42 -0.32
N GLU A 256 -10.93 -15.68 -0.14
CA GLU A 256 -10.11 -16.12 0.99
C GLU A 256 -8.69 -15.54 0.93
N PHE A 257 -8.05 -15.47 2.09
CA PHE A 257 -6.62 -15.14 2.15
C PHE A 257 -5.77 -16.29 1.61
N SER A 258 -4.62 -15.92 1.03
CA SER A 258 -3.53 -16.83 0.76
C SER A 258 -3.11 -17.57 2.03
N GLU A 259 -2.48 -18.73 1.84
CA GLU A 259 -1.69 -19.32 2.92
C GLU A 259 -0.68 -18.27 3.44
N PRO A 260 -0.61 -18.06 4.75
CA PRO A 260 0.26 -17.03 5.31
C PRO A 260 1.71 -17.46 5.13
N VAL A 261 2.53 -16.54 4.65
CA VAL A 261 3.97 -16.75 4.50
C VAL A 261 4.74 -15.97 5.54
N THR A 262 5.88 -16.49 5.95
CA THR A 262 6.78 -15.86 6.91
C THR A 262 8.08 -15.50 6.20
N LEU A 263 8.45 -14.22 6.22
CA LEU A 263 9.75 -13.75 5.75
C LEU A 263 10.62 -13.36 6.93
N GLU A 264 11.90 -13.72 6.88
CA GLU A 264 12.91 -13.28 7.83
C GLU A 264 13.32 -11.83 7.50
N THR A 265 13.44 -11.01 8.53
CA THR A 265 13.93 -9.63 8.39
C THR A 265 15.41 -9.58 8.80
N PRO A 266 16.19 -8.61 8.31
CA PRO A 266 17.56 -8.41 8.77
C PRO A 266 17.65 -7.82 10.20
N ALA A 267 16.57 -7.86 11.00
CA ALA A 267 16.56 -7.37 12.39
C ALA A 267 17.63 -8.07 13.23
N PHE A 268 18.65 -7.31 13.61
CA PHE A 268 19.70 -7.78 14.50
C PHE A 268 19.37 -7.39 15.94
N MET A 269 18.90 -8.37 16.70
CA MET A 269 18.55 -8.20 18.11
C MET A 269 19.74 -8.55 19.00
N PHE A 270 20.26 -7.57 19.72
CA PHE A 270 21.30 -7.75 20.73
C PHE A 270 20.97 -6.95 21.98
N ARG A 271 21.50 -7.36 23.14
CA ARG A 271 21.43 -6.57 24.37
C ARG A 271 22.76 -5.90 24.64
N LEU A 272 22.74 -4.90 25.49
CA LEU A 272 23.94 -4.21 25.91
C LEU A 272 24.66 -5.03 26.98
N ASP A 273 25.92 -5.38 26.72
CA ASP A 273 26.75 -6.12 27.67
C ASP A 273 27.28 -5.16 28.74
N ALA A 274 26.57 -5.11 29.87
CA ALA A 274 26.92 -4.29 31.03
C ALA A 274 28.33 -4.59 31.56
N SER A 275 28.89 -5.79 31.33
CA SER A 275 30.26 -6.13 31.77
C SER A 275 31.33 -5.34 31.01
N THR A 276 31.03 -4.92 29.77
CA THR A 276 31.92 -4.08 28.96
C THR A 276 31.73 -2.59 29.26
N SER A 277 30.56 -2.17 29.72
CA SER A 277 30.15 -0.77 29.86
C SER A 277 31.14 0.08 30.66
N HIS A 278 31.43 1.32 30.25
CA HIS A 278 32.24 2.22 31.08
C HIS A 278 31.60 2.49 32.46
N GLN A 279 32.39 2.78 33.51
CA GLN A 279 31.90 3.02 34.89
C GLN A 279 30.86 4.14 35.02
N ASN A 280 30.91 5.11 34.12
CA ASN A 280 29.97 6.25 34.03
C ASN A 280 28.82 6.01 33.05
N LEU A 281 28.60 4.77 32.62
CA LEU A 281 27.44 4.39 31.84
C LEU A 281 26.56 3.47 32.68
N ARG A 282 25.28 3.84 32.79
CA ARG A 282 24.24 2.99 33.32
C ARG A 282 23.59 2.28 32.15
N VAL A 283 23.61 0.96 32.18
CA VAL A 283 23.01 0.10 31.14
C VAL A 283 21.76 -0.54 31.72
N ASP A 284 20.64 -0.45 31.00
CA ASP A 284 19.37 -1.09 31.36
C ASP A 284 18.77 -1.78 30.13
N ASP A 285 18.89 -3.11 30.07
CA ASP A 285 18.49 -3.99 28.97
C ASP A 285 18.90 -3.52 27.55
N LEU A 286 18.14 -2.59 26.97
CA LEU A 286 18.33 -2.00 25.64
C LEU A 286 18.69 -0.49 25.65
N SER A 287 18.79 0.15 26.82
CA SER A 287 19.11 1.57 26.96
C SER A 287 20.45 1.80 27.67
N VAL A 288 21.08 2.93 27.34
CA VAL A 288 22.28 3.39 28.04
C VAL A 288 22.19 4.88 28.34
N GLU A 289 22.54 5.23 29.57
CA GLU A 289 22.51 6.59 30.07
C GLU A 289 23.85 6.95 30.70
N TRP A 290 24.20 8.23 30.64
CA TRP A 290 25.38 8.71 31.34
C TRP A 290 25.08 8.93 32.82
N ASP A 291 25.88 8.31 33.69
CA ASP A 291 25.82 8.48 35.14
C ASP A 291 27.01 9.31 35.64
N ALA A 292 26.71 10.51 36.15
CA ALA A 292 27.69 11.41 36.78
C ALA A 292 28.39 10.76 37.99
N MET A 293 27.71 9.86 38.69
CA MET A 293 28.18 9.24 39.93
C MET A 293 29.03 7.99 39.70
N GLY A 294 29.20 7.55 38.45
CA GLY A 294 30.15 6.51 38.06
C GLY A 294 29.89 5.16 38.72
N GLY A 295 28.62 4.76 38.88
CA GLY A 295 28.28 3.44 39.42
C GLY A 295 28.66 3.21 40.89
N LYS A 296 29.10 4.24 41.63
CA LYS A 296 29.52 4.13 43.04
C LYS A 296 28.43 3.60 43.99
N VAL A 297 27.17 3.53 43.55
CA VAL A 297 26.04 2.99 44.34
C VAL A 297 25.96 1.46 44.27
N GLN A 298 26.42 0.81 43.19
CA GLN A 298 26.31 -0.65 43.05
C GLN A 298 27.38 -1.41 43.86
N ASP A 299 28.60 -0.88 43.96
CA ASP A 299 29.68 -1.49 44.76
C ASP A 299 29.41 -1.47 46.27
N ILE A 300 28.57 -0.54 46.75
CA ILE A 300 28.21 -0.45 48.18
C ILE A 300 27.26 -1.57 48.57
N LYS A 301 26.28 -1.92 47.71
CA LYS A 301 25.34 -3.03 47.96
C LYS A 301 26.03 -4.40 47.94
N ALA A 302 27.07 -4.58 47.13
CA ALA A 302 27.84 -5.83 47.12
C ALA A 302 28.67 -6.01 48.40
N ARG A 303 29.21 -4.91 48.96
CA ARG A 303 29.98 -4.94 50.22
C ARG A 303 29.13 -5.11 51.48
N GLU A 304 27.86 -4.71 51.47
CA GLU A 304 26.98 -4.85 52.63
C GLU A 304 26.55 -6.30 52.92
N LYS A 305 26.56 -7.18 51.91
CA LYS A 305 26.12 -8.58 52.07
C LYS A 305 27.17 -9.48 52.76
N ASP A 306 28.43 -9.07 52.80
CA ASP A 306 29.52 -9.83 53.44
C ASP A 306 29.94 -9.29 54.82
N GLY A 307 29.19 -8.34 55.39
CA GLY A 307 29.58 -7.58 56.57
C GLY A 307 28.68 -7.76 57.79
N LYS A 308 28.42 -8.98 58.29
CA LYS A 308 27.77 -9.16 59.60
C LYS A 308 28.38 -10.30 60.41
N GLY A 309 29.20 -9.94 61.39
CA GLY A 309 29.73 -10.87 62.39
C GLY A 309 31.05 -10.43 63.02
N ARG A 310 31.05 -9.41 63.87
CA ARG A 310 32.12 -9.17 64.85
C ARG A 310 31.52 -8.76 66.19
N THR A 311 31.54 -9.68 67.15
CA THR A 311 31.45 -9.41 68.59
C THR A 311 32.74 -9.92 69.25
N ALA A 312 33.16 -9.22 70.30
CA ALA A 312 34.48 -9.31 70.92
C ALA A 312 34.67 -10.50 71.88
N SER A 313 35.88 -11.10 71.83
CA SER A 313 36.82 -11.66 72.85
C SER A 313 36.30 -12.19 74.21
N PRO A 314 36.92 -13.24 74.84
CA PRO A 314 38.36 -13.26 75.18
C PRO A 314 39.14 -14.61 75.28
N VAL A 315 40.47 -14.49 75.14
CA VAL A 315 41.61 -15.19 75.78
C VAL A 315 41.53 -16.70 76.11
N ASN A 316 42.29 -17.52 75.36
CA ASN A 316 43.32 -18.46 75.87
C ASN A 316 43.86 -19.38 74.75
N SER A 317 45.20 -19.49 74.61
CA SER A 317 45.97 -20.73 74.36
C SER A 317 47.39 -20.42 73.82
N PRO A 318 48.44 -21.12 74.27
CA PRO A 318 49.74 -21.11 73.61
C PRO A 318 49.93 -22.30 72.65
N ALA A 319 50.92 -22.13 71.75
CA ALA A 319 51.68 -23.13 71.01
C ALA A 319 51.15 -23.67 69.65
N ARG A 320 51.88 -23.22 68.61
CA ARG A 320 52.63 -24.01 67.60
C ARG A 320 51.84 -24.88 66.60
N GLY A 321 52.01 -24.58 65.31
CA GLY A 321 51.64 -25.49 64.22
C GLY A 321 51.68 -24.87 62.82
N THR A 322 52.83 -24.98 62.18
CA THR A 322 53.13 -24.91 60.73
C THR A 322 51.99 -25.04 59.71
N SER A 323 52.00 -24.13 58.72
CA SER A 323 52.15 -24.37 57.27
C SER A 323 51.28 -23.43 56.44
N SER A 324 51.91 -22.57 55.64
CA SER A 324 51.24 -21.73 54.65
C SER A 324 51.08 -22.49 53.33
N PRO A 325 49.88 -22.50 52.73
CA PRO A 325 49.74 -22.67 51.29
C PRO A 325 49.27 -21.35 50.64
N LYS A 326 50.10 -20.91 49.69
CA LYS A 326 49.93 -19.92 48.63
C LYS A 326 48.50 -19.40 48.41
N ARG A 327 48.35 -18.09 48.62
CA ARG A 327 47.21 -17.28 48.16
C ARG A 327 47.26 -17.19 46.62
N MET A 328 46.40 -17.94 45.95
CA MET A 328 46.09 -17.71 44.53
C MET A 328 45.35 -16.36 44.40
N PRO A 329 45.66 -15.50 43.43
CA PRO A 329 44.92 -14.26 43.25
C PRO A 329 43.56 -14.59 42.64
N SER A 330 42.50 -14.25 43.36
CA SER A 330 41.13 -14.25 42.84
C SER A 330 41.05 -13.27 41.65
N GLY A 331 40.51 -13.75 40.54
CA GLY A 331 40.35 -12.99 39.31
C GLY A 331 39.57 -11.70 39.55
N ARG A 332 40.20 -10.56 39.25
CA ARG A 332 39.54 -9.26 39.15
C ARG A 332 38.53 -9.30 37.99
N GLY A 333 37.24 -9.24 38.28
CA GLY A 333 36.15 -9.09 37.29
C GLY A 333 36.11 -7.71 36.60
N GLY A 334 37.27 -7.08 36.37
CA GLY A 334 37.38 -5.74 35.78
C GLY A 334 38.24 -5.70 34.51
N ARG A 335 38.57 -6.85 33.91
CA ARG A 335 39.52 -6.91 32.79
C ARG A 335 38.91 -6.52 31.44
N ASP A 336 37.59 -6.48 31.33
CA ASP A 336 36.89 -6.28 30.06
C ASP A 336 36.07 -5.00 29.97
N ARG A 337 36.11 -4.18 31.03
CA ARG A 337 35.37 -2.92 31.14
C ARG A 337 36.13 -1.80 30.41
N PHE A 338 35.42 -0.96 29.65
CA PHE A 338 36.04 0.28 29.14
C PHE A 338 36.39 1.24 30.27
N THR A 339 37.51 1.94 30.12
CA THR A 339 38.03 2.87 31.14
C THR A 339 38.59 4.15 30.50
N ALA A 340 39.09 5.07 31.33
CA ALA A 340 39.64 6.36 30.91
C ALA A 340 38.61 7.23 30.16
N GLU A 341 38.95 7.72 28.96
CA GLU A 341 38.02 8.53 28.15
C GLU A 341 37.17 7.69 27.18
N SER A 342 37.20 6.36 27.29
CA SER A 342 36.41 5.44 26.45
C SER A 342 35.04 5.17 27.06
N TYR A 343 34.13 6.13 26.93
CA TYR A 343 32.75 5.96 27.38
C TYR A 343 31.97 5.09 26.38
N THR A 344 32.14 3.77 26.44
CA THR A 344 31.55 2.83 25.48
C THR A 344 30.93 1.62 26.17
N VAL A 345 29.89 1.06 25.55
CA VAL A 345 29.33 -0.26 25.85
C VAL A 345 29.20 -1.04 24.54
N LEU A 346 29.49 -2.34 24.59
CA LEU A 346 29.36 -3.27 23.47
C LEU A 346 28.08 -4.11 23.56
N GLY A 347 27.60 -4.59 22.41
CA GLY A 347 26.55 -5.59 22.35
C GLY A 347 27.03 -6.99 22.79
N ASP A 348 26.13 -7.77 23.40
CA ASP A 348 26.38 -9.14 23.87
C ASP A 348 26.51 -10.17 22.74
N THR A 349 25.90 -9.88 21.60
CA THR A 349 25.82 -10.78 20.45
C THR A 349 26.79 -10.33 19.35
N PRO A 350 27.69 -11.21 18.86
CA PRO A 350 28.61 -10.88 17.77
C PRO A 350 27.92 -10.96 16.40
N ILE A 351 28.42 -10.18 15.44
CA ILE A 351 28.01 -10.23 14.03
C ILE A 351 29.04 -11.06 13.23
N ASP A 352 28.77 -12.36 13.08
CA ASP A 352 29.70 -13.31 12.45
C ASP A 352 29.61 -13.34 10.91
N GLY A 353 28.62 -12.67 10.31
CA GLY A 353 28.41 -12.60 8.85
C GLY A 353 26.96 -12.30 8.47
N GLY A 354 26.70 -11.95 7.21
CA GLY A 354 25.37 -11.59 6.70
C GLY A 354 25.04 -10.09 6.74
N GLU A 355 23.79 -9.75 6.44
CA GLU A 355 23.25 -8.40 6.46
C GLU A 355 22.44 -8.19 7.74
N HIS A 356 22.73 -7.11 8.48
CA HIS A 356 22.18 -6.86 9.80
C HIS A 356 21.72 -5.42 9.93
N TYR A 357 20.60 -5.25 10.62
CA TYR A 357 19.97 -3.95 10.82
C TYR A 357 19.58 -3.76 12.29
N TRP A 358 19.88 -2.60 12.86
CA TRP A 358 19.38 -2.18 14.16
C TRP A 358 19.11 -0.67 14.18
N GLU A 359 18.06 -0.28 14.91
CA GLU A 359 17.74 1.13 15.15
C GLU A 359 18.27 1.57 16.52
N VAL A 360 18.72 2.82 16.61
CA VAL A 360 19.02 3.48 17.89
C VAL A 360 18.19 4.75 17.99
N ARG A 361 17.49 4.90 19.12
CA ARG A 361 16.79 6.14 19.48
C ARG A 361 17.61 6.89 20.51
N TYR A 362 17.65 8.21 20.38
CA TYR A 362 18.32 9.10 21.32
C TYR A 362 17.33 10.13 21.84
N GLU A 363 17.50 10.54 23.10
CA GLU A 363 16.66 11.55 23.72
C GLU A 363 17.09 12.96 23.26
N PRO A 364 16.16 13.93 23.08
CA PRO A 364 16.48 15.27 22.60
C PRO A 364 17.47 16.06 23.48
N ASP A 365 17.56 15.72 24.76
CA ASP A 365 18.48 16.34 25.73
C ASP A 365 19.92 15.76 25.67
N SER A 366 20.13 14.73 24.85
CA SER A 366 21.43 14.10 24.65
C SER A 366 22.40 15.05 23.95
N LYS A 367 23.44 15.46 24.69
CA LYS A 367 24.41 16.46 24.21
C LYS A 367 25.43 15.90 23.21
N ALA A 368 25.84 14.65 23.40
CA ALA A 368 26.76 13.96 22.52
C ALA A 368 26.63 12.44 22.67
N PHE A 369 26.55 11.72 21.56
CA PHE A 369 26.53 10.26 21.53
C PHE A 369 27.22 9.73 20.27
N GLY A 370 27.63 8.46 20.31
CA GLY A 370 28.16 7.74 19.16
C GLY A 370 27.47 6.38 19.01
N VAL A 371 27.19 5.99 17.77
CA VAL A 371 26.64 4.67 17.43
C VAL A 371 27.51 4.04 16.36
N GLY A 372 27.86 2.77 16.50
CA GLY A 372 28.76 2.13 15.54
C GLY A 372 28.89 0.62 15.64
N VAL A 373 29.92 0.11 14.98
CA VAL A 373 30.37 -1.28 15.04
C VAL A 373 31.82 -1.33 15.50
N ALA A 374 32.16 -2.33 16.30
CA ALA A 374 33.52 -2.52 16.78
C ALA A 374 33.87 -3.99 16.84
N TYR A 375 35.11 -4.34 16.49
CA TYR A 375 35.60 -5.70 16.76
C TYR A 375 35.64 -5.95 18.26
N ARG A 376 35.39 -7.19 18.68
CA ARG A 376 35.60 -7.62 20.09
C ARG A 376 37.01 -7.36 20.61
N SER A 377 38.00 -7.27 19.72
CA SER A 377 39.38 -6.94 20.05
C SER A 377 39.66 -5.45 20.30
N LEU A 378 38.65 -4.57 20.22
CA LEU A 378 38.82 -3.14 20.48
C LEU A 378 39.41 -2.92 21.88
N GLY A 379 40.51 -2.15 21.94
CA GLY A 379 41.19 -1.90 23.22
C GLY A 379 40.27 -1.18 24.20
N ARG A 380 40.24 -1.62 25.47
CA ARG A 380 39.36 -1.05 26.52
C ARG A 380 39.71 0.40 26.94
N PHE A 381 40.78 0.96 26.38
CA PHE A 381 41.22 2.36 26.54
C PHE A 381 41.08 3.17 25.23
N GLU A 382 40.64 2.52 24.15
CA GLU A 382 40.48 3.14 22.84
C GLU A 382 39.05 3.67 22.68
N GLN A 383 38.91 4.85 22.08
CA GLN A 383 37.61 5.45 21.85
C GLN A 383 37.02 4.90 20.55
N LEU A 384 35.71 4.61 20.59
CA LEU A 384 34.96 4.17 19.42
C LEU A 384 35.15 5.13 18.23
N GLY A 385 35.44 4.57 17.05
CA GLY A 385 35.67 5.30 15.81
C GLY A 385 37.03 5.98 15.68
N LYS A 386 37.95 5.81 16.65
CA LYS A 386 39.30 6.42 16.59
C LYS A 386 40.40 5.45 16.15
N THR A 387 40.12 4.16 16.06
CA THR A 387 41.08 3.13 15.69
C THR A 387 40.55 2.31 14.52
N ALA A 388 41.41 1.53 13.87
CA ALA A 388 41.01 0.65 12.77
C ALA A 388 40.09 -0.49 13.23
N ALA A 389 39.91 -0.67 14.55
CA ALA A 389 39.08 -1.71 15.12
C ALA A 389 37.62 -1.29 15.37
N SER A 390 37.24 -0.06 15.02
CA SER A 390 35.87 0.43 15.19
C SER A 390 35.49 1.53 14.21
N TRP A 391 34.21 1.56 13.86
CA TRP A 391 33.59 2.58 13.01
C TRP A 391 32.34 3.08 13.70
N CYS A 392 32.17 4.40 13.82
CA CYS A 392 30.97 4.98 14.42
C CYS A 392 30.56 6.30 13.78
N LEU A 393 29.27 6.56 13.83
CA LEU A 393 28.68 7.88 13.67
C LEU A 393 28.71 8.57 15.03
N HIS A 394 29.23 9.79 15.08
CA HIS A 394 29.29 10.59 16.31
C HIS A 394 28.47 11.87 16.13
N VAL A 395 27.48 12.06 16.99
CA VAL A 395 26.61 13.23 17.00
C VAL A 395 27.02 14.11 18.18
N ASN A 396 27.15 15.42 17.93
CA ASN A 396 27.58 16.39 18.92
C ASN A 396 26.71 17.65 18.81
N ASN A 397 25.73 17.80 19.70
CA ASN A 397 24.70 18.85 19.58
C ASN A 397 25.11 20.20 20.20
N TRP A 398 26.41 20.38 20.51
CA TRP A 398 26.93 21.60 21.12
C TRP A 398 26.98 22.81 20.17
N LEU A 399 26.72 22.62 18.87
CA LEU A 399 26.86 23.66 17.83
C LEU A 399 25.53 24.25 17.33
N GLN A 400 24.36 23.78 17.77
CA GLN A 400 23.05 24.31 17.33
C GLN A 400 22.47 25.42 18.23
N ALA A 401 23.32 26.27 18.80
CA ALA A 401 22.87 27.47 19.53
C ALA A 401 23.32 28.76 18.80
N SER A 402 22.97 28.90 17.51
CA SER A 402 22.89 30.21 16.83
C SER A 402 22.46 30.07 15.36
N CYS A 403 21.15 30.01 15.13
CA CYS A 403 20.54 30.61 13.94
C CYS A 403 19.03 30.70 14.12
N PRO A 404 18.42 31.89 14.25
CA PRO A 404 16.97 32.02 14.18
C PRO A 404 16.49 32.09 12.72
N SER A 405 15.23 31.70 12.55
CA SER A 405 14.31 31.99 11.44
C SER A 405 14.20 30.99 10.27
N THR A 406 13.01 30.37 10.23
CA THR A 406 12.08 30.11 9.11
C THR A 406 12.56 29.50 7.79
N THR A 407 11.85 28.42 7.40
CA THR A 407 11.65 27.78 6.07
C THR A 407 12.64 26.69 5.58
N PRO A 408 12.19 25.71 4.75
CA PRO A 408 12.62 24.30 4.85
C PRO A 408 13.49 23.74 3.69
N VAL A 409 14.30 22.70 4.04
CA VAL A 409 15.05 21.67 3.25
C VAL A 409 16.09 22.11 2.18
N PRO A 410 17.01 21.25 1.66
CA PRO A 410 17.58 19.96 2.10
C PRO A 410 19.15 19.85 2.00
N ASN A 411 19.68 18.66 2.32
CA ASN A 411 20.96 18.05 1.91
C ASN A 411 22.28 18.29 2.70
N SER A 412 22.73 17.17 3.30
CA SER A 412 24.08 16.59 3.34
C SER A 412 25.31 17.50 3.52
N CYS A 413 26.08 17.26 4.59
CA CYS A 413 27.55 17.23 4.56
C CYS A 413 28.10 16.47 5.78
N CYS A 414 28.60 15.25 5.57
CA CYS A 414 29.47 14.54 6.51
C CYS A 414 30.88 14.51 5.93
N THR A 415 31.87 15.10 6.62
CA THR A 415 33.29 14.97 6.27
C THR A 415 34.07 14.31 7.40
N PRO A 416 35.01 13.39 7.12
CA PRO A 416 35.84 12.75 8.13
C PRO A 416 37.07 13.62 8.43
N SER A 417 37.41 13.86 9.70
CA SER A 417 38.65 14.56 10.05
C SER A 417 39.47 13.84 11.12
N ARG A 418 40.73 13.55 10.76
CA ARG A 418 41.85 13.26 11.68
C ARG A 418 42.50 14.58 12.14
N PRO A 419 43.19 14.62 13.30
CA PRO A 419 43.31 15.86 14.07
C PRO A 419 44.70 16.51 14.01
N SER A 420 44.76 17.83 14.18
CA SER A 420 45.93 18.51 14.73
C SER A 420 45.54 19.74 15.57
N SER A 421 46.35 19.99 16.59
CA SER A 421 46.33 21.09 17.57
C SER A 421 45.48 20.90 18.84
N ARG A 422 46.18 21.06 19.97
CA ARG A 422 45.70 20.99 21.35
C ARG A 422 45.03 22.31 21.73
N SER A 423 43.80 22.26 22.22
CA SER A 423 43.24 23.25 23.14
C SER A 423 42.50 22.52 24.27
N ARG A 424 42.83 22.88 25.51
CA ARG A 424 42.15 22.39 26.72
C ARG A 424 40.84 23.18 26.85
N CYS A 425 39.73 22.55 26.51
CA CYS A 425 38.39 23.00 26.90
C CYS A 425 37.69 21.85 27.65
N CYS A 426 37.09 22.17 28.79
CA CYS A 426 36.35 21.27 29.67
C CYS A 426 35.34 20.42 28.87
N ARG A 427 35.44 19.09 28.95
CA ARG A 427 34.68 18.12 28.13
C ARG A 427 33.55 17.46 28.94
N PRO A 428 32.28 17.50 28.49
CA PRO A 428 31.21 16.72 29.11
C PRO A 428 30.87 15.44 28.33
N SER A 429 30.42 14.44 29.10
CA SER A 429 29.67 13.22 28.76
C SER A 429 29.56 12.82 27.29
N ARG A 430 30.29 11.76 26.91
CA ARG A 430 30.12 11.01 25.65
C ARG A 430 29.52 9.66 25.99
N CYS A 431 28.58 9.15 25.19
CA CYS A 431 28.13 7.75 25.25
C CYS A 431 28.33 7.12 23.88
N GLY A 432 29.15 6.08 23.78
CA GLY A 432 29.31 5.26 22.58
C GLY A 432 28.57 3.94 22.74
N VAL A 433 27.62 3.63 21.87
CA VAL A 433 27.01 2.31 21.75
C VAL A 433 27.57 1.67 20.49
N ALA A 434 28.09 0.45 20.60
CA ALA A 434 28.50 -0.29 19.42
C ALA A 434 27.99 -1.73 19.44
N ALA A 435 27.46 -2.17 18.30
CA ALA A 435 27.26 -3.59 18.05
C ALA A 435 28.64 -4.26 17.93
N SER A 436 28.82 -5.39 18.61
CA SER A 436 30.07 -6.15 18.55
C SER A 436 30.13 -6.92 17.24
N ARG A 437 31.21 -6.75 16.48
CA ARG A 437 31.56 -7.59 15.35
C ARG A 437 32.61 -8.62 15.77
#